data_AF-A0A4Y9ZE46-F1
#
_entry.id   AF-A0A4Y9ZE46-F1
#
_cell.length_a   1.000
_cell.length_b   1.000
_cell.length_c   1.000
_cell.angle_alpha   90.00
_cell.angle_beta   90.00
_cell.angle_gamma   90.00
#
_symmetry.space_group_name_H-M   'P 1'
#
loop_
_entity.id
_entity.type
_entity.pdbx_description
1 polymer ?
#
loop_
_entity_poly.entity_id
_entity_poly.type
_entity_poly.pdbx_seq_one_letter_code
_entity_poly.pdbx_strand_id
1 'polypeptide(L)'
;MSAPDAPSTNPPSTASHALQNGRSTNGTLTKTTDRIQVINDEKQFTEELNGQISQWGLRDAGFDYDIVAVFGSQSTGKSTLLNRLFGTNFDVMDETQRQQTTKGE
;
A
#
# COMPACT_ATOMS: atom_id res chain seq x y z
N MET A 1 -21.40 61.93 18.69
CA MET A 1 -20.06 61.32 18.84
C MET A 1 -20.26 59.83 18.71
N SER A 2 -20.07 59.31 17.49
CA SER A 2 -20.36 57.91 17.13
C SER A 2 -19.06 57.25 16.68
N ALA A 3 -18.77 56.06 17.21
CA ALA A 3 -17.60 55.26 16.86
C ALA A 3 -17.73 54.69 15.44
N PRO A 4 -16.61 54.41 14.72
CA PRO A 4 -16.66 53.73 13.43
C PRO A 4 -16.75 52.20 13.60
N ASP A 5 -17.58 51.57 12.76
CA ASP A 5 -17.75 50.12 12.65
C ASP A 5 -16.48 49.42 12.12
N ALA A 6 -16.14 48.27 12.70
CA ALA A 6 -15.04 47.39 12.25
C ALA A 6 -15.50 46.48 11.09
N PRO A 7 -14.63 46.15 10.11
CA PRO A 7 -15.00 45.27 9.01
C PRO A 7 -15.01 43.79 9.44
N SER A 8 -16.12 43.11 9.11
CA SER A 8 -16.29 41.66 9.23
C SER A 8 -15.39 40.91 8.23
N THR A 9 -14.48 40.08 8.74
CA THR A 9 -13.64 39.19 7.92
C THR A 9 -14.25 37.79 7.90
N ASN A 10 -14.89 37.42 6.79
CA ASN A 10 -15.26 36.02 6.51
C ASN A 10 -14.00 35.19 6.21
N PRO A 11 -13.89 33.94 6.70
CA PRO A 11 -12.81 33.04 6.30
C PRO A 11 -12.96 32.60 4.83
N PRO A 12 -11.86 32.37 4.10
CA PRO A 12 -11.92 31.93 2.71
C PRO A 12 -12.39 30.47 2.61
N SER A 13 -13.41 30.21 1.80
CA SER A 13 -13.80 28.86 1.40
C SER A 13 -12.72 28.26 0.48
N THR A 14 -11.87 27.39 1.00
CA THR A 14 -10.98 26.58 0.15
C THR A 14 -11.78 25.47 -0.50
N ALA A 15 -11.90 25.60 -1.82
CA ALA A 15 -12.58 24.71 -2.72
C ALA A 15 -12.04 23.28 -2.65
N SER A 16 -12.98 22.34 -2.79
CA SER A 16 -12.77 20.92 -3.03
C SER A 16 -11.79 20.68 -4.18
N HIS A 17 -10.59 20.19 -3.88
CA HIS A 17 -9.73 19.58 -4.89
C HIS A 17 -10.11 18.11 -5.03
N ALA A 18 -10.97 17.83 -6.00
CA ALA A 18 -11.17 16.50 -6.53
C ALA A 18 -9.84 15.97 -7.08
N LEU A 19 -9.37 14.82 -6.57
CA LEU A 19 -8.29 14.07 -7.19
C LEU A 19 -8.83 13.42 -8.45
N GLN A 20 -8.58 14.10 -9.57
CA GLN A 20 -8.90 13.66 -10.92
C GLN A 20 -7.99 12.49 -11.31
N ASN A 21 -8.60 11.32 -11.51
CA ASN A 21 -8.00 10.20 -12.23
C ASN A 21 -7.57 10.63 -13.64
N GLY A 22 -6.36 10.23 -14.03
CA GLY A 22 -6.00 9.97 -15.41
C GLY A 22 -5.10 11.01 -16.08
N ARG A 23 -3.80 10.68 -16.20
CA ARG A 23 -3.03 11.06 -17.38
C ARG A 23 -1.95 10.02 -17.67
N SER A 24 -2.17 9.28 -18.75
CA SER A 24 -1.19 8.39 -19.38
C SER A 24 0.06 9.17 -19.74
N THR A 25 1.20 8.73 -19.23
CA THR A 25 2.51 9.05 -19.80
C THR A 25 3.19 7.72 -20.14
N ASN A 26 3.57 7.59 -21.41
CA ASN A 26 4.33 6.46 -21.94
C ASN A 26 5.73 6.44 -21.31
N GLY A 27 5.83 5.82 -20.14
CA GLY A 27 7.06 5.24 -19.64
C GLY A 27 6.71 3.80 -19.31
N THR A 28 7.41 2.84 -19.90
CA THR A 28 7.36 1.44 -19.48
C THR A 28 7.78 1.40 -18.02
N LEU A 29 6.83 1.57 -17.10
CA LEU A 29 6.95 1.17 -15.72
C LEU A 29 7.12 -0.34 -15.79
N THR A 30 8.37 -0.80 -15.85
CA THR A 30 8.71 -2.08 -15.26
C THR A 30 8.24 -1.99 -13.82
N LYS A 31 6.99 -2.39 -13.58
CA LYS A 31 6.48 -2.72 -12.26
C LYS A 31 7.36 -3.88 -11.81
N THR A 32 8.50 -3.57 -11.22
CA THR A 32 9.19 -4.46 -10.30
C THR A 32 8.25 -4.57 -9.12
N THR A 33 7.26 -5.45 -9.23
CA THR A 33 6.38 -5.73 -8.13
C THR A 33 7.22 -6.57 -7.18
N ASP A 34 7.88 -5.92 -6.20
CA ASP A 34 8.67 -6.59 -5.15
C ASP A 34 7.80 -7.55 -4.29
N ARG A 35 6.51 -7.61 -4.56
CA ARG A 35 5.52 -8.43 -3.87
C ARG A 35 4.48 -8.97 -4.85
N ILE A 36 3.96 -10.15 -4.55
CA ILE A 36 2.81 -10.73 -5.24
C ILE A 36 1.82 -11.26 -4.20
N GLN A 37 0.53 -11.08 -4.44
CA GLN A 37 -0.51 -11.72 -3.66
C GLN A 37 -0.69 -13.16 -4.18
N VAL A 38 -0.26 -14.14 -3.38
CA VAL A 38 -0.29 -15.56 -3.77
C VAL A 38 -1.73 -16.09 -3.83
N ILE A 39 -2.58 -15.67 -2.89
CA ILE A 39 -3.98 -16.07 -2.77
C ILE A 39 -4.83 -14.81 -2.52
N ASN A 40 -5.93 -14.66 -3.26
CA ASN A 40 -6.88 -13.55 -3.07
C ASN A 40 -7.98 -13.88 -2.04
N ASP A 41 -8.88 -12.91 -1.80
CA ASP A 41 -9.97 -13.04 -0.84
C ASP A 41 -10.98 -14.15 -1.25
N GLU A 42 -11.07 -14.42 -2.55
CA GLU A 42 -11.88 -15.49 -3.14
C GLU A 42 -11.19 -16.88 -3.09
N LYS A 43 -10.05 -17.01 -2.40
CA LYS A 43 -9.26 -18.25 -2.27
C LYS A 43 -8.71 -18.77 -3.59
N GLN A 44 -8.52 -17.88 -4.56
CA GLN A 44 -7.92 -18.20 -5.86
C GLN A 44 -6.42 -17.92 -5.81
N PHE A 45 -5.64 -18.87 -6.33
CA PHE A 45 -4.21 -18.69 -6.51
C PHE A 45 -3.91 -17.82 -7.72
N THR A 46 -2.89 -16.96 -7.61
CA THR A 46 -2.40 -16.17 -8.75
C THR A 46 -1.69 -17.04 -9.79
N GLU A 47 -1.94 -16.79 -11.07
CA GLU A 47 -1.22 -17.43 -12.18
C GLU A 47 0.18 -16.82 -12.39
N GLU A 48 0.43 -15.64 -11.83
CA GLU A 48 1.67 -14.89 -12.02
C GLU A 48 2.83 -15.37 -11.12
N LEU A 49 2.57 -16.27 -10.18
CA LEU A 49 3.55 -16.74 -9.19
C LEU A 49 4.80 -17.34 -9.83
N ASN A 50 4.64 -18.16 -10.88
CA ASN A 50 5.77 -18.80 -11.56
C ASN A 50 6.72 -17.78 -12.22
N GLY A 51 6.17 -16.69 -12.76
CA GLY A 51 6.95 -15.60 -13.31
C GLY A 51 7.75 -14.89 -12.22
N GLN A 52 7.11 -14.60 -11.09
CA GLN A 52 7.75 -13.92 -9.96
C GLN A 52 8.85 -14.76 -9.29
N ILE A 53 8.64 -16.07 -9.09
CA ILE A 53 9.67 -16.98 -8.56
C ILE A 53 10.93 -16.96 -9.44
N SER A 54 10.75 -16.90 -10.76
CA SER A 54 11.87 -16.82 -11.70
C SER A 54 12.55 -15.45 -11.63
N GLN A 55 11.78 -14.36 -11.51
CA GLN A 55 12.29 -12.99 -11.37
C GLN A 55 13.09 -12.79 -10.07
N TRP A 56 12.71 -13.45 -8.98
CA TRP A 56 13.44 -13.44 -7.70
C TRP A 56 14.67 -14.35 -7.68
N GLY A 57 14.94 -15.11 -8.75
CA GLY A 57 16.05 -16.06 -8.80
C GLY A 57 15.87 -17.31 -7.93
N LEU A 58 14.68 -17.49 -7.32
CA LEU A 58 14.39 -18.65 -6.47
C LEU A 58 14.37 -19.96 -7.26
N ARG A 59 14.09 -19.90 -8.57
CA ARG A 59 14.10 -21.06 -9.45
C ARG A 59 15.48 -21.73 -9.54
N ASP A 60 16.55 -20.93 -9.45
CA ASP A 60 17.94 -21.40 -9.54
C ASP A 60 18.61 -21.57 -8.16
N ALA A 61 17.97 -21.08 -7.09
CA ALA A 61 18.49 -21.17 -5.72
C ALA A 61 18.49 -22.60 -5.13
N GLY A 62 17.75 -23.54 -5.74
CA GLY A 62 17.68 -24.93 -5.25
C GLY A 62 17.05 -25.00 -3.85
N PHE A 63 17.86 -25.23 -2.82
CA PHE A 63 17.44 -25.24 -1.41
C PHE A 63 18.00 -24.06 -0.60
N ASP A 64 18.70 -23.12 -1.26
CA ASP A 64 19.32 -21.96 -0.62
C ASP A 64 18.32 -20.81 -0.45
N TYR A 65 17.17 -21.09 0.17
CA TYR A 65 16.16 -20.09 0.53
C TYR A 65 15.36 -20.51 1.76
N ASP A 66 14.95 -19.53 2.55
CA ASP A 66 14.07 -19.71 3.70
C ASP A 66 12.70 -19.08 3.43
N ILE A 67 11.63 -19.74 3.89
CA ILE A 67 10.27 -19.19 3.87
C ILE A 67 9.89 -18.79 5.30
N VAL A 68 9.54 -17.51 5.47
CA VAL A 68 9.02 -16.98 6.73
C VAL A 68 7.57 -16.55 6.54
N ALA A 69 6.67 -17.00 7.42
CA ALA A 69 5.27 -16.61 7.43
C ALA A 69 4.88 -16.00 8.78
N VAL A 70 4.05 -14.97 8.76
CA VAL A 70 3.56 -14.29 9.96
C VAL A 70 2.03 -14.29 9.95
N PHE A 71 1.44 -14.76 11.05
CA PHE A 71 0.00 -14.82 11.25
C PHE A 71 -0.40 -14.09 12.54
N GLY A 72 -1.62 -13.57 12.59
CA GLY A 72 -2.16 -12.90 13.77
C GLY A 72 -3.31 -11.97 13.43
N SER A 73 -4.04 -11.54 14.46
CA SER A 73 -5.23 -10.68 14.34
C SER A 73 -4.96 -9.45 13.47
N GLN A 74 -6.01 -8.92 12.83
CA GLN A 74 -5.91 -7.69 12.05
C GLN A 74 -5.36 -6.53 12.92
N SER A 75 -4.60 -5.61 12.31
CA SER A 75 -4.10 -4.39 12.98
C SER A 75 -3.08 -4.61 14.11
N THR A 76 -2.47 -5.79 14.21
CA THR A 76 -1.42 -6.09 15.22
C THR A 76 0.01 -5.70 14.76
N GLY A 77 0.15 -4.86 13.74
CA GLY A 77 1.47 -4.37 13.30
C GLY A 77 2.32 -5.37 12.50
N LYS A 78 1.73 -6.43 11.94
CA LYS A 78 2.46 -7.46 11.14
C LYS A 78 3.26 -6.85 9.99
N SER A 79 2.62 -6.05 9.14
CA SER A 79 3.28 -5.34 8.02
C SER A 79 4.39 -4.42 8.53
N THR A 80 4.15 -3.71 9.63
CA THR A 80 5.14 -2.82 10.26
C THR A 80 6.38 -3.58 10.73
N LEU A 81 6.19 -4.75 11.35
CA LEU A 81 7.31 -5.59 11.81
C LEU A 81 8.14 -6.11 10.63
N LEU A 82 7.49 -6.68 9.61
CA LEU A 82 8.19 -7.23 8.45
C LEU A 82 8.99 -6.15 7.71
N ASN A 83 8.41 -4.96 7.53
CA ASN A 83 9.09 -3.84 6.88
C ASN A 83 10.34 -3.41 7.65
N ARG A 84 10.28 -3.39 8.99
CA ARG A 84 11.41 -3.00 9.84
C ARG A 84 12.48 -4.08 9.97
N LEU A 85 12.09 -5.35 10.00
CA LEU A 85 13.01 -6.47 10.25
C LEU A 85 13.71 -6.94 8.97
N PHE A 86 12.98 -6.99 7.86
CA PHE A 86 13.46 -7.54 6.60
C PHE A 86 13.61 -6.49 5.49
N GLY A 87 13.32 -5.21 5.77
CA GLY A 87 13.38 -4.14 4.78
C GLY A 87 12.32 -4.25 3.68
N THR A 88 11.24 -5.01 3.92
CA THR A 88 10.14 -5.14 2.96
C THR A 88 9.28 -3.87 2.92
N ASN A 89 8.37 -3.81 1.94
CA ASN A 89 7.57 -2.62 1.67
C ASN A 89 6.06 -2.82 1.82
N PHE A 90 5.60 -3.80 2.61
CA PHE A 90 4.17 -4.09 2.80
C PHE A 90 3.36 -2.85 3.20
N ASP A 91 2.12 -2.78 2.71
CA ASP A 91 1.23 -1.67 3.05
C ASP A 91 0.85 -1.75 4.53
N VAL A 92 1.04 -0.63 5.24
CA VAL A 92 0.76 -0.48 6.67
C VAL A 92 -0.50 0.38 6.84
N MET A 93 -1.30 0.06 7.85
CA MET A 93 -2.49 0.84 8.20
C MET A 93 -2.14 2.30 8.47
N ASP A 94 -2.80 3.19 7.74
CA ASP A 94 -2.80 4.62 8.03
C ASP A 94 -3.71 4.85 9.25
N GLU A 95 -3.15 5.44 10.31
CA GLU A 95 -3.85 5.66 11.58
C GLU A 95 -5.05 6.62 11.44
N THR A 96 -5.08 7.42 10.37
CA THR A 96 -6.18 8.36 10.08
C THR A 96 -7.38 7.70 9.42
N GLN A 97 -7.20 6.53 8.79
CA GLN A 97 -8.25 5.73 8.18
C GLN A 97 -8.05 4.27 8.55
N ARG A 98 -8.72 3.82 9.63
CA ARG A 98 -8.71 2.41 10.07
C ARG A 98 -9.37 1.50 9.02
N GLN A 99 -8.64 1.16 7.97
CA GLN A 99 -9.06 0.24 6.91
C GLN A 99 -8.05 -0.90 6.82
N GLN A 100 -8.54 -2.12 6.57
CA GLN A 100 -7.74 -3.32 6.43
C GLN A 100 -6.62 -3.13 5.39
N THR A 101 -5.37 -3.37 5.79
CA THR A 101 -4.19 -3.13 4.94
C THR A 101 -3.58 -4.38 4.34
N THR A 102 -4.21 -5.52 4.52
CA THR A 102 -3.82 -6.76 3.84
C THR A 102 -5.09 -7.48 3.44
N LYS A 103 -5.29 -7.61 2.13
CA LYS A 103 -6.33 -8.46 1.55
C LYS A 103 -5.85 -9.90 1.65
N GLY A 104 -6.67 -10.77 2.23
CA GLY A 104 -6.34 -12.13 2.61
C GLY A 104 -7.08 -12.50 3.89
N GLU A 105 -8.05 -13.40 3.74
CA GLU A 105 -8.82 -14.03 4.82
C GLU A 105 -8.05 -15.20 5.46
#